data_AF-A0A833LLR9-F1
#
_entry.id   AF-A0A833LLR9-F1
#
_cell.length_a   1.000
_cell.length_b   1.000
_cell.length_c   1.000
_cell.angle_alpha   90.00
_cell.angle_beta   90.00
_cell.angle_gamma   90.00
#
_symmetry.space_group_name_H-M   'P 1'
#
loop_
_entity.id
_entity.type
_entity.pdbx_description
1 polymer ?
#
loop_
_entity_poly.entity_id
_entity_poly.type
_entity_poly.pdbx_seq_one_letter_code
_entity_poly.pdbx_strand_id
1 'polypeptide(L)'
;MTIAGTWPMLFAFFGEDGSLRRDAFVRQIGAAEAAGAAGIAVLGLGTEVGKLALAERRAIVEWVAEDIGGRLPFAVTIADGNLADMVESARSAERVGAAWLILQPPRPPVGEGELVRFFGAIADAVDCPVGIQNAPEFLGVGLSHAGLIALNRAHPNVTVVKAEAGAMA
;
A
#
# COMPACT_ATOMS: atom_id res chain seq x y z
N MET A 1 8.74 -14.00 -2.85
CA MET A 1 9.00 -13.11 -4.00
C MET A 1 10.07 -12.11 -3.59
N THR A 2 11.03 -11.77 -4.46
CA THR A 2 11.97 -10.67 -4.21
C THR A 2 11.32 -9.36 -4.67
N ILE A 3 11.11 -8.41 -3.76
CA ILE A 3 10.59 -7.07 -4.09
C ILE A 3 11.78 -6.14 -4.31
N ALA A 4 12.07 -5.81 -5.56
CA ALA A 4 13.19 -4.96 -5.96
C ALA A 4 12.86 -4.19 -7.24
N GLY A 5 13.73 -3.26 -7.62
CA GLY A 5 13.54 -2.41 -8.79
C GLY A 5 12.55 -1.27 -8.55
N THR A 6 12.05 -0.68 -9.65
CA THR A 6 11.16 0.48 -9.58
C THR A 6 9.70 0.05 -9.60
N TRP A 7 8.95 0.54 -8.61
CA TRP A 7 7.51 0.34 -8.46
C TRP A 7 6.83 1.72 -8.46
N PRO A 8 6.50 2.30 -9.63
CA PRO A 8 5.85 3.60 -9.67
C PRO A 8 4.49 3.54 -8.96
N MET A 9 4.23 4.57 -8.13
CA MET A 9 2.95 4.77 -7.50
C MET A 9 2.00 5.46 -8.48
N LEU A 10 0.94 4.78 -8.89
CA LEU A 10 0.00 5.30 -9.87
C LEU A 10 -0.94 6.34 -9.25
N PHE A 11 -1.21 7.40 -10.00
CA PHE A 11 -2.05 8.50 -9.59
C PHE A 11 -3.53 8.19 -9.83
N ALA A 12 -4.38 8.56 -8.86
CA ALA A 12 -5.81 8.70 -9.09
C ALA A 12 -6.07 10.00 -9.86
N PHE A 13 -6.57 9.87 -11.10
CA PHE A 13 -7.02 11.00 -11.91
C PHE A 13 -8.54 11.10 -11.87
N PHE A 14 -9.03 12.33 -12.00
CA PHE A 14 -10.45 12.64 -11.93
C PHE A 14 -10.92 13.39 -13.18
N GLY A 15 -12.18 13.19 -13.54
CA GLY A 15 -12.89 13.99 -14.54
C GLY A 15 -13.29 15.36 -13.98
N GLU A 16 -13.84 16.21 -14.84
CA GLU A 16 -14.35 17.53 -14.44
C GLU A 16 -15.52 17.44 -13.44
N ASP A 17 -16.24 16.32 -13.46
CA ASP A 17 -17.33 15.99 -12.53
C ASP A 17 -16.84 15.38 -11.20
N GLY A 18 -15.51 15.25 -11.03
CA GLY A 18 -14.90 14.62 -9.87
C GLY A 18 -14.94 13.09 -9.87
N SER A 19 -15.38 12.45 -10.96
CA SER A 19 -15.38 10.98 -11.06
C SER A 19 -13.98 10.42 -11.32
N LEU A 20 -13.67 9.25 -10.75
CA LEU A 20 -12.42 8.55 -11.01
C LEU A 20 -12.30 8.10 -12.48
N ARG A 21 -11.09 8.24 -13.03
CA ARG A 21 -10.78 7.87 -14.42
C ARG A 21 -10.04 6.53 -14.55
N ARG A 22 -10.79 5.46 -14.82
CA ARG A 22 -10.21 4.12 -15.13
C ARG A 22 -9.24 4.16 -16.31
N ASP A 23 -9.58 4.91 -17.37
CA ASP A 23 -8.74 5.00 -18.57
C ASP A 23 -7.34 5.57 -18.29
N ALA A 24 -7.21 6.43 -17.27
CA ALA A 24 -5.93 6.96 -16.83
C ALA A 24 -5.06 5.88 -16.15
N PHE A 25 -5.65 4.93 -15.42
CA PHE A 25 -4.92 3.79 -14.87
C PHE A 25 -4.39 2.88 -15.99
N VAL A 26 -5.20 2.56 -17.00
CA VAL A 26 -4.78 1.76 -18.17
C VAL A 26 -3.54 2.37 -18.85
N ARG A 27 -3.56 3.70 -19.08
CA ARG A 27 -2.42 4.40 -19.69
C ARG A 27 -1.18 4.36 -18.80
N GLN A 28 -1.34 4.55 -17.49
CA GLN A 28 -0.23 4.49 -16.54
C GLN A 28 0.37 3.09 -16.44
N ILE A 29 -0.44 2.03 -16.46
CA ILE A 29 0.02 0.63 -16.51
C ILE A 29 0.88 0.42 -17.76
N GLY A 30 0.39 0.80 -18.94
CA GLY A 30 1.16 0.68 -20.19
C GLY A 30 2.45 1.48 -20.19
N ALA A 31 2.47 2.67 -19.57
CA ALA A 31 3.67 3.47 -19.43
C ALA A 31 4.70 2.82 -18.47
N ALA A 32 4.25 2.25 -17.36
CA ALA A 32 5.11 1.52 -16.42
C ALA A 32 5.72 0.27 -17.08
N GLU A 33 4.92 -0.48 -17.85
CA GLU A 33 5.38 -1.62 -18.64
C GLU A 33 6.45 -1.20 -19.66
N ALA A 34 6.17 -0.16 -20.45
CA ALA A 34 7.11 0.34 -21.46
C ALA A 34 8.43 0.86 -20.85
N ALA A 35 8.38 1.34 -19.61
CA ALA A 35 9.55 1.79 -18.86
C ALA A 35 10.34 0.64 -18.18
N GLY A 36 9.86 -0.60 -18.26
CA GLY A 36 10.51 -1.75 -17.63
C GLY A 36 10.37 -1.77 -16.10
N ALA A 37 9.26 -1.25 -15.57
CA ALA A 37 8.98 -1.30 -14.14
C ALA A 37 8.94 -2.75 -13.63
N ALA A 38 9.42 -2.97 -12.40
CA ALA A 38 9.40 -4.30 -11.77
C ALA A 38 8.00 -4.70 -11.27
N GLY A 39 7.14 -3.71 -11.10
CA GLY A 39 5.74 -3.82 -10.69
C GLY A 39 5.15 -2.41 -10.61
N ILE A 40 3.91 -2.27 -10.15
CA ILE A 40 3.29 -0.97 -9.88
C ILE A 40 2.73 -0.92 -8.45
N ALA A 41 2.47 0.26 -7.92
CA ALA A 41 1.79 0.43 -6.65
C ALA A 41 0.60 1.37 -6.80
N VAL A 42 -0.46 1.15 -6.01
CA VAL A 42 -1.62 2.03 -5.97
C VAL A 42 -1.97 2.47 -4.55
N LEU A 43 -2.83 3.48 -4.47
CA LEU A 43 -3.37 4.03 -3.22
C LEU A 43 -2.27 4.65 -2.33
N GLY A 44 -1.25 5.27 -2.92
CA GLY A 44 -0.22 5.98 -2.18
C GLY A 44 -0.72 7.24 -1.49
N LEU A 45 0.06 7.68 -0.50
CA LEU A 45 -0.19 8.93 0.24
C LEU A 45 -0.26 10.14 -0.70
N GLY A 46 0.75 10.32 -1.55
CA GLY A 46 0.80 11.39 -2.56
C GLY A 46 -0.17 11.21 -3.73
N THR A 47 -0.90 10.09 -3.78
CA THR A 47 -1.90 9.79 -4.81
C THR A 47 -3.31 9.75 -4.23
N GLU A 48 -3.54 10.57 -3.21
CA GLU A 48 -4.86 10.90 -2.66
C GLU A 48 -5.59 9.79 -1.89
N VAL A 49 -4.91 8.72 -1.44
CA VAL A 49 -5.58 7.62 -0.71
C VAL A 49 -6.39 8.08 0.50
N GLY A 50 -5.91 9.11 1.22
CA GLY A 50 -6.61 9.67 2.37
C GLY A 50 -7.84 10.50 2.03
N LYS A 51 -8.04 10.86 0.75
CA LYS A 51 -9.19 11.66 0.27
C LYS A 51 -10.22 10.83 -0.50
N LEU A 52 -9.88 9.61 -0.88
CA LEU A 52 -10.77 8.70 -1.59
C LEU A 52 -11.78 8.04 -0.64
N ALA A 53 -13.03 7.94 -1.08
CA ALA A 53 -14.03 7.10 -0.43
C ALA A 53 -13.60 5.62 -0.45
N LEU A 54 -14.15 4.81 0.46
CA LEU A 54 -13.84 3.37 0.49
C LEU A 54 -14.21 2.67 -0.83
N ALA A 55 -15.34 3.03 -1.43
CA ALA A 55 -15.79 2.47 -2.71
C ALA A 55 -14.82 2.81 -3.86
N GLU A 56 -14.29 4.04 -3.87
CA GLU A 56 -13.30 4.49 -4.85
C GLU A 56 -11.98 3.73 -4.73
N ARG A 57 -11.51 3.51 -3.49
CA ARG A 57 -10.30 2.72 -3.23
C ARG A 57 -10.46 1.28 -3.71
N ARG A 58 -11.60 0.66 -3.46
CA ARG A 58 -11.92 -0.69 -3.95
C ARG A 58 -11.96 -0.74 -5.48
N ALA A 59 -12.65 0.21 -6.12
CA ALA A 59 -12.73 0.30 -7.58
C ALA A 59 -11.34 0.41 -8.22
N ILE A 60 -10.43 1.22 -7.66
CA ILE A 60 -9.05 1.32 -8.17
C ILE A 60 -8.32 -0.03 -8.12
N VAL A 61 -8.43 -0.76 -7.01
CA VAL A 61 -7.76 -2.06 -6.86
C VAL A 61 -8.32 -3.08 -7.86
N GLU A 62 -9.64 -3.14 -8.00
CA GLU A 62 -10.31 -4.03 -8.96
C GLU A 62 -9.94 -3.68 -10.41
N TRP A 63 -9.97 -2.41 -10.79
CA TRP A 63 -9.57 -1.97 -12.13
C TRP A 63 -8.13 -2.33 -12.44
N VAL A 64 -7.22 -2.11 -11.49
CA VAL A 64 -5.80 -2.46 -11.68
C VAL A 64 -5.63 -3.96 -11.84
N ALA A 65 -6.27 -4.77 -10.99
CA ALA A 65 -6.20 -6.22 -11.09
C ALA A 65 -6.72 -6.74 -12.44
N GLU A 66 -7.83 -6.19 -12.93
CA GLU A 66 -8.40 -6.51 -14.24
C GLU A 66 -7.50 -6.06 -15.40
N ASP A 67 -7.10 -4.79 -15.39
CA ASP A 67 -6.44 -4.13 -16.53
C ASP A 67 -4.97 -4.54 -16.66
N ILE A 68 -4.29 -4.84 -15.55
CA ILE A 68 -2.90 -5.34 -15.57
C ILE A 68 -2.81 -6.75 -16.15
N GLY A 69 -3.87 -7.56 -16.02
CA GLY A 69 -3.98 -8.88 -16.63
C GLY A 69 -2.78 -9.80 -16.36
N GLY A 70 -2.12 -9.66 -15.20
CA GLY A 70 -0.93 -10.44 -14.82
C GLY A 70 0.37 -10.06 -15.53
N ARG A 71 0.41 -8.99 -16.34
CA ARG A 71 1.62 -8.57 -17.08
C ARG A 71 2.72 -8.00 -16.17
N LEU A 72 2.33 -7.38 -15.05
CA LEU A 72 3.19 -6.93 -13.98
C LEU A 72 2.59 -7.30 -12.62
N PRO A 73 3.39 -7.49 -11.56
CA PRO A 73 2.87 -7.54 -10.21
C PRO A 73 2.44 -6.14 -9.75
N PHE A 74 1.45 -6.06 -8.87
CA PHE A 74 1.00 -4.80 -8.28
C PHE A 74 0.95 -4.86 -6.75
N ALA A 75 1.23 -3.72 -6.12
CA ALA A 75 1.16 -3.53 -4.69
C ALA A 75 -0.02 -2.61 -4.32
N VAL A 76 -0.63 -2.86 -3.17
CA VAL A 76 -1.76 -2.06 -2.70
C VAL A 76 -1.44 -1.46 -1.34
N THR A 77 -1.62 -0.15 -1.22
CA THR A 77 -1.55 0.52 0.07
C THR A 77 -2.87 0.35 0.82
N ILE A 78 -2.78 -0.14 2.06
CA ILE A 78 -3.90 -0.30 2.99
C ILE A 78 -3.84 0.86 3.98
N ALA A 79 -4.89 1.67 4.02
CA ALA A 79 -4.89 2.96 4.71
C ALA A 79 -6.24 3.29 5.38
N ASP A 80 -7.00 2.28 5.82
CA ASP A 80 -8.29 2.48 6.48
C ASP A 80 -8.16 2.95 7.94
N GLY A 81 -9.28 3.40 8.52
CA GLY A 81 -9.28 4.11 9.80
C GLY A 81 -9.23 3.22 11.05
N ASN A 82 -9.52 1.92 10.93
CA ASN A 82 -9.52 0.98 12.06
C ASN A 82 -8.99 -0.40 11.62
N LEU A 83 -8.64 -1.23 12.61
CA LEU A 83 -8.03 -2.53 12.38
C LEU A 83 -8.89 -3.47 11.55
N ALA A 84 -10.19 -3.55 11.84
CA ALA A 84 -11.09 -4.49 11.16
C ALA A 84 -11.21 -4.16 9.67
N ASP A 85 -11.35 -2.88 9.33
CA ASP A 85 -11.41 -2.43 7.94
C ASP A 85 -10.07 -2.65 7.23
N MET A 86 -8.93 -2.41 7.89
CA MET A 86 -7.61 -2.65 7.29
C MET A 86 -7.37 -4.13 7.02
N VAL A 87 -7.81 -5.02 7.93
CA VAL A 87 -7.73 -6.47 7.72
C VAL A 87 -8.59 -6.90 6.53
N GLU A 88 -9.82 -6.40 6.41
CA GLU A 88 -10.67 -6.75 5.26
C GLU A 88 -10.12 -6.19 3.95
N SER A 89 -9.64 -4.94 3.94
CA SER A 89 -9.00 -4.34 2.76
C SER A 89 -7.75 -5.11 2.35
N ALA A 90 -6.91 -5.54 3.31
CA ALA A 90 -5.73 -6.35 3.05
C ALA A 90 -6.09 -7.69 2.41
N ARG A 91 -7.07 -8.41 2.98
CA ARG A 91 -7.58 -9.67 2.42
C ARG A 91 -8.21 -9.47 1.05
N SER A 92 -8.96 -8.40 0.86
CA SER A 92 -9.59 -8.09 -0.43
C SER A 92 -8.54 -7.83 -1.50
N ALA A 93 -7.48 -7.08 -1.18
CA ALA A 93 -6.38 -6.83 -2.11
C ALA A 93 -5.62 -8.12 -2.47
N GLU A 94 -5.36 -8.99 -1.48
CA GLU A 94 -4.75 -10.30 -1.71
C GLU A 94 -5.63 -11.19 -2.59
N ARG A 95 -6.95 -11.25 -2.32
CA ARG A 95 -7.92 -12.04 -3.10
C ARG A 95 -7.95 -11.68 -4.59
N VAL A 96 -7.71 -10.41 -4.92
CA VAL A 96 -7.67 -9.94 -6.32
C VAL A 96 -6.26 -9.96 -6.92
N GLY A 97 -5.29 -10.56 -6.21
CA GLY A 97 -3.96 -10.87 -6.75
C GLY A 97 -2.89 -9.81 -6.48
N ALA A 98 -3.05 -8.94 -5.47
CA ALA A 98 -1.98 -8.06 -5.04
C ALA A 98 -0.74 -8.89 -4.65
N ALA A 99 0.42 -8.53 -5.21
CA ALA A 99 1.66 -9.26 -5.01
C ALA A 99 2.28 -9.00 -3.62
N TRP A 100 2.01 -7.83 -3.05
CA TRP A 100 2.35 -7.45 -1.67
C TRP A 100 1.57 -6.20 -1.25
N LEU A 101 1.52 -5.93 0.06
CA LEU A 101 0.75 -4.82 0.63
C LEU A 101 1.65 -3.77 1.29
N ILE A 102 1.20 -2.52 1.32
CA ILE A 102 1.85 -1.42 2.03
C ILE A 102 0.92 -0.95 3.15
N LEU A 103 1.30 -1.09 4.41
CA LEU A 103 0.47 -0.73 5.54
C LEU A 103 0.79 0.68 6.03
N GLN A 104 -0.24 1.52 6.14
CA GLN A 104 -0.19 2.82 6.84
C GLN A 104 -0.62 2.66 8.31
N PRO A 105 -0.18 3.56 9.21
CA PRO A 105 -0.62 3.54 10.61
C PRO A 105 -2.11 3.88 10.74
N PRO A 106 -2.76 3.49 11.86
CA PRO A 106 -4.12 3.87 12.15
C PRO A 106 -4.25 5.38 12.40
N ARG A 107 -5.48 5.88 12.31
CA ARG A 107 -5.82 7.27 12.65
C ARG A 107 -6.91 7.27 13.74
N PRO A 108 -6.72 7.94 14.89
CA PRO A 108 -5.58 8.79 15.24
C PRO A 108 -4.27 7.99 15.52
N PRO A 109 -3.11 8.66 15.54
CA PRO A 109 -1.84 8.04 15.88
C PRO A 109 -1.85 7.35 17.25
N VAL A 110 -1.12 6.23 17.35
CA VAL A 110 -0.96 5.43 18.57
C VAL A 110 0.50 5.32 18.98
N GLY A 111 0.78 4.86 20.20
CA GLY A 111 2.16 4.65 20.65
C GLY A 111 2.85 3.50 19.89
N GLU A 112 4.18 3.54 19.78
CA GLU A 112 4.97 2.59 18.98
C GLU A 112 4.68 1.12 19.30
N GLY A 113 4.59 0.75 20.58
CA GLY A 113 4.28 -0.63 20.97
C GLY A 113 2.88 -1.09 20.54
N GLU A 114 1.91 -0.19 20.47
CA GLU A 114 0.59 -0.48 19.90
C GLU A 114 0.65 -0.55 18.39
N LEU A 115 1.43 0.32 17.76
CA LEU A 115 1.63 0.31 16.31
C LEU A 115 2.24 -1.01 15.81
N VAL A 116 3.22 -1.58 16.55
CA VAL A 116 3.77 -2.92 16.26
C VAL A 116 2.66 -3.98 16.31
N ARG A 117 1.83 -3.99 17.37
CA ARG A 117 0.72 -4.96 17.48
C ARG A 117 -0.30 -4.77 16.36
N PHE A 118 -0.60 -3.52 16.01
CA PHE A 118 -1.55 -3.17 14.98
C PHE A 118 -1.11 -3.70 13.60
N PHE A 119 0.13 -3.42 13.21
CA PHE A 119 0.67 -3.95 11.95
C PHE A 119 0.79 -5.47 11.96
N GLY A 120 1.20 -6.06 13.08
CA GLY A 120 1.29 -7.51 13.24
C GLY A 120 -0.06 -8.20 13.01
N ALA A 121 -1.14 -7.66 13.57
CA ALA A 121 -2.49 -8.21 13.39
C ALA A 121 -2.98 -8.17 11.93
N ILE A 122 -2.57 -7.16 11.16
CA ILE A 122 -2.88 -7.09 9.72
C ILE A 122 -2.00 -8.07 8.94
N ALA A 123 -0.70 -8.14 9.28
CA ALA A 123 0.25 -9.04 8.66
C ALA A 123 -0.18 -10.52 8.84
N ASP A 124 -0.65 -10.90 10.02
CA ASP A 124 -1.13 -12.27 10.30
C ASP A 124 -2.44 -12.64 9.56
N ALA A 125 -3.12 -11.65 8.98
CA ALA A 125 -4.40 -11.87 8.32
C ALA A 125 -4.30 -12.20 6.82
N VAL A 126 -3.08 -12.14 6.26
CA VAL A 126 -2.76 -12.36 4.84
C VAL A 126 -1.50 -13.22 4.70
N ASP A 127 -1.37 -13.94 3.60
CA ASP A 127 -0.22 -14.80 3.31
C ASP A 127 0.87 -14.08 2.51
N CYS A 128 0.48 -13.04 1.76
CA CYS A 128 1.39 -12.26 0.92
C CYS A 128 2.36 -11.41 1.76
N PRO A 129 3.51 -10.99 1.16
CA PRO A 129 4.42 -10.07 1.82
C PRO A 129 3.75 -8.74 2.14
N VAL A 130 4.10 -8.15 3.26
CA VAL A 130 3.67 -6.81 3.66
C VAL A 130 4.87 -5.90 3.90
N GLY A 131 4.68 -4.61 3.63
CA GLY A 131 5.63 -3.56 3.92
C GLY A 131 5.02 -2.48 4.78
N ILE A 132 5.85 -1.78 5.56
CA ILE A 132 5.42 -0.67 6.41
C ILE A 132 5.76 0.64 5.72
N GLN A 133 4.77 1.52 5.51
CA GLN A 133 5.03 2.90 5.13
C GLN A 133 5.51 3.66 6.37
N ASN A 134 6.82 3.88 6.48
CA ASN A 134 7.43 4.59 7.59
C ASN A 134 7.71 6.03 7.16
N ALA A 135 6.76 6.90 7.49
CA ALA A 135 6.72 8.29 7.04
C ALA A 135 6.21 9.22 8.18
N PRO A 136 6.85 9.25 9.36
CA PRO A 136 6.31 9.88 10.56
C PRO A 136 6.02 11.38 10.39
N GLU A 137 6.79 12.08 9.56
CA GLU A 137 6.55 13.50 9.26
C GLU A 137 5.22 13.74 8.55
N PHE A 138 4.75 12.78 7.75
CA PHE A 138 3.50 12.89 7.01
C PHE A 138 2.32 12.15 7.66
N LEU A 139 2.61 11.09 8.42
CA LEU A 139 1.60 10.19 9.01
C LEU A 139 1.43 10.40 10.52
N GLY A 140 2.25 11.26 11.14
CA GLY A 140 2.21 11.59 12.57
C GLY A 140 2.76 10.51 13.50
N VAL A 141 3.04 9.32 12.98
CA VAL A 141 3.67 8.21 13.70
C VAL A 141 4.43 7.31 12.74
N GLY A 142 5.47 6.66 13.26
CA GLY A 142 6.25 5.65 12.57
C GLY A 142 6.83 4.66 13.57
N LEU A 143 7.54 3.66 13.05
CA LEU A 143 8.32 2.72 13.84
C LEU A 143 9.80 3.12 13.84
N SER A 144 10.46 2.95 14.97
CA SER A 144 11.92 2.98 15.06
C SER A 144 12.52 1.76 14.35
N HIS A 145 13.84 1.78 14.13
CA HIS A 145 14.59 0.61 13.66
C HIS A 145 14.35 -0.62 14.55
N ALA A 146 14.33 -0.44 15.88
CA ALA A 146 14.06 -1.52 16.82
C ALA A 146 12.63 -2.04 16.70
N GLY A 147 11.64 -1.16 16.52
CA GLY A 147 10.24 -1.51 16.29
C GLY A 147 10.04 -2.31 15.00
N LEU A 148 10.68 -1.89 13.90
CA LEU A 148 10.65 -2.61 12.62
C LEU A 148 11.29 -4.01 12.71
N ILE A 149 12.44 -4.14 13.39
CA ILE A 149 13.10 -5.42 13.62
C ILE A 149 12.23 -6.34 14.49
N ALA A 150 11.65 -5.80 15.56
CA ALA A 150 10.75 -6.56 16.44
C ALA A 150 9.52 -7.07 15.68
N LEU A 151 8.92 -6.20 14.85
CA LEU A 151 7.78 -6.54 14.02
C LEU A 151 8.12 -7.67 13.02
N ASN A 152 9.20 -7.55 12.25
CA ASN A 152 9.62 -8.59 11.30
C ASN A 152 9.92 -9.94 11.98
N ARG A 153 10.56 -9.93 13.16
CA ARG A 153 10.85 -11.17 13.91
C ARG A 153 9.59 -11.88 14.37
N ALA A 154 8.55 -11.14 14.75
CA ALA A 154 7.27 -11.70 15.16
C ALA A 154 6.40 -12.10 13.97
N HIS A 155 6.48 -11.36 12.86
CA HIS A 155 5.66 -11.53 11.66
C HIS A 155 6.55 -11.59 10.40
N PRO A 156 7.05 -12.79 10.02
CA PRO A 156 8.07 -12.93 8.98
C PRO A 156 7.64 -12.51 7.57
N ASN A 157 6.34 -12.35 7.31
CA ASN A 157 5.83 -11.80 6.04
C ASN A 157 5.97 -10.27 5.95
N VAL A 158 6.28 -9.57 7.05
CA VAL A 158 6.69 -8.17 7.05
C VAL A 158 8.12 -8.07 6.52
N THR A 159 8.30 -7.72 5.25
CA THR A 159 9.59 -7.86 4.54
C THR A 159 10.11 -6.57 3.93
N VAL A 160 9.30 -5.51 3.89
CA VAL A 160 9.64 -4.26 3.21
C VAL A 160 9.42 -3.06 4.12
N VAL A 161 10.26 -2.04 3.98
CA VAL A 161 10.02 -0.71 4.54
C VAL A 161 9.93 0.26 3.38
N LYS A 162 8.78 0.93 3.24
CA LYS A 162 8.63 2.09 2.35
C LYS A 162 8.96 3.33 3.17
N ALA A 163 10.24 3.71 3.15
CA ALA A 163 10.74 4.85 3.92
C ALA A 163 10.50 6.17 3.17
N GLU A 164 9.89 7.13 3.84
CA GLU A 164 9.72 8.51 3.36
C GLU A 164 10.28 9.44 4.44
N ALA A 165 11.59 9.66 4.37
CA ALA A 165 12.35 10.52 5.26
C ALA A 165 13.53 11.12 4.49
N GLY A 166 14.21 12.11 5.08
CA GLY A 166 15.48 12.59 4.54
C GLY A 166 16.50 11.45 4.47
N ALA A 167 17.34 11.42 3.43
CA ALA A 167 18.32 10.35 3.20
C ALA A 167 19.34 10.15 4.34
N MET A 168 19.41 11.09 5.27
CA MET A 168 20.32 11.10 6.43
C MET A 168 19.63 10.77 7.76
N ALA A 169 18.31 10.54 7.75
CA ALA A 169 17.48 10.29 8.93
C ALA A 169 17.33 8.79 9.24
#